data_AF-A0A1Q3E082-F1
#
_entry.id   AF-A0A1Q3E082-F1
#
_cell.length_a   1.000
_cell.length_b   1.000
_cell.length_c   1.000
_cell.angle_alpha   90.00
_cell.angle_beta   90.00
_cell.angle_gamma   90.00
#
_symmetry.space_group_name_H-M   'P 1'
#
loop_
_entity.id
_entity.type
_entity.pdbx_description
1 polymer ?
#
loop_
_entity_poly.entity_id
_entity_poly.type
_entity_poly.pdbx_seq_one_letter_code
_entity_poly.pdbx_strand_id
1 'polypeptide(L)'
;MDRIRALWLCIQTGGTMLLARWIIDLTTLQLTYVSTILQFDRGGGNTSGLDALAVRAAESGFPTVAVADPEMPIANETYQHLTIDAEGLIAASDGSYWPPEAFLPLDSNGDLNFTSVVNPTTGRAGNTGFEGLTLNAENDILYAMLQAATIQDGGDDDDTSLYTRMVAYDIANATVTPPTMVGEWVVPLPVSTSKSKTRKCSEIHFVSENVFFALSRDGNGNGAGTSSSDTTSKYKQADLFSIANATNIAGSKFDDPSNPVAPGGVLDDSVTPATYVSFVNYIDDDQLARFGLHNGGDEDSTLVNEKWESLALAPVNDPANPDDYFLFTASDNDFLTEDGISIGVPYNAGVNVDNQFLVFQVTLPSVSPGTIQQAIGI
;
A
#
# COMPACT_ATOMS: atom_id res chain seq x y z
N MET A 1 27.68 2.07 -4.64
CA MET A 1 27.32 1.73 -3.25
C MET A 1 25.88 2.17 -3.17
N ASP A 2 25.01 1.33 -3.66
CA ASP A 2 23.70 1.76 -4.14
C ASP A 2 22.71 1.37 -3.05
N ARG A 3 22.39 2.35 -2.20
CA ARG A 3 21.34 2.20 -1.19
C ARG A 3 20.01 2.50 -1.86
N ILE A 4 19.14 1.50 -1.90
CA ILE A 4 17.76 1.58 -2.37
C ILE A 4 17.06 2.68 -1.55
N ARG A 5 16.51 3.69 -2.24
CA ARG A 5 15.65 4.72 -1.66
C ARG A 5 14.24 4.44 -2.17
N ALA A 6 13.35 3.98 -1.30
CA ALA A 6 11.95 3.83 -1.64
C ALA A 6 11.26 5.19 -1.49
N LEU A 7 10.86 5.76 -2.63
CA LEU A 7 9.79 6.74 -2.74
C LEU A 7 8.80 6.10 -3.72
N TRP A 8 7.68 5.58 -3.22
CA TRP A 8 6.61 5.10 -4.07
C TRP A 8 5.85 6.32 -4.60
N LEU A 9 6.02 6.58 -5.89
CA LEU A 9 5.21 7.49 -6.68
C LEU A 9 4.83 6.69 -7.93
N CYS A 10 3.63 6.10 -7.95
CA CYS A 10 3.11 5.42 -9.12
C CYS A 10 2.83 6.48 -10.19
N ILE A 11 3.70 6.60 -11.20
CA ILE A 11 3.40 7.34 -12.42
C ILE A 11 3.70 6.41 -13.59
N GLN A 12 2.67 5.77 -14.11
CA GLN A 12 2.68 5.29 -15.48
C GLN A 12 2.64 6.50 -16.41
N THR A 13 3.65 6.67 -17.27
CA THR A 13 3.42 6.93 -18.70
C THR A 13 4.73 6.92 -19.49
N GLY A 14 4.73 6.22 -20.61
CA GLY A 14 5.69 6.40 -21.69
C GLY A 14 5.37 7.69 -22.44
N GLY A 15 6.10 8.76 -22.14
CA GLY A 15 5.99 10.04 -22.82
C GLY A 15 6.61 11.15 -22.00
N THR A 16 7.28 12.10 -22.66
CA THR A 16 7.98 13.22 -22.03
C THR A 16 7.06 13.99 -21.08
N MET A 17 7.26 13.82 -19.77
CA MET A 17 6.53 14.58 -18.76
C MET A 17 7.05 16.01 -18.74
N LEU A 18 6.21 16.95 -19.15
CA LEU A 18 6.38 18.37 -18.83
C LEU A 18 6.00 18.56 -17.35
N LEU A 19 6.96 18.26 -16.47
CA LEU A 19 6.91 18.47 -15.01
C LEU A 19 6.97 19.96 -14.62
N ALA A 20 6.36 20.82 -15.44
CA ALA A 20 6.51 22.26 -15.32
C ALA A 20 5.17 22.95 -15.60
N ARG A 21 4.32 23.06 -14.56
CA ARG A 21 3.76 24.38 -14.18
C ARG A 21 2.99 24.49 -12.86
N TRP A 22 2.56 23.41 -12.21
CA TRP A 22 1.44 23.53 -11.24
C TRP A 22 1.76 23.29 -9.75
N ILE A 23 3.03 23.10 -9.36
CA ILE A 23 3.45 23.22 -7.93
C ILE A 23 3.56 24.71 -7.50
N ILE A 24 3.30 25.65 -8.40
CA ILE A 24 3.48 27.09 -8.16
C ILE A 24 2.18 27.74 -7.70
N ASP A 25 1.76 27.46 -6.47
CA ASP A 25 1.15 28.49 -5.62
C ASP A 25 1.42 28.32 -4.11
N LEU A 26 2.14 27.25 -3.72
CA LEU A 26 2.79 27.19 -2.41
C LEU A 26 4.17 27.85 -2.51
N THR A 27 4.25 29.14 -2.20
CA THR A 27 5.55 29.83 -2.01
C THR A 27 6.39 29.25 -0.85
N THR A 28 5.83 28.29 -0.10
CA THR A 28 6.37 27.71 1.13
C THR A 28 7.04 26.34 0.96
N LEU A 29 6.78 25.59 -0.13
CA LEU A 29 7.40 24.29 -0.38
C LEU A 29 7.94 24.21 -1.81
N GLN A 30 9.27 24.20 -1.96
CA GLN A 30 9.93 23.99 -3.25
C GLN A 30 10.32 22.53 -3.41
N LEU A 31 9.55 21.79 -4.19
CA LEU A 31 9.92 20.43 -4.61
C LEU A 31 10.84 20.50 -5.83
N THR A 32 12.01 19.88 -5.73
CA THR A 32 12.92 19.71 -6.88
C THR A 32 12.76 18.29 -7.39
N TYR A 33 12.27 18.13 -8.62
CA TYR A 33 12.32 16.84 -9.29
C TYR A 33 13.78 16.44 -9.52
N VAL A 34 14.17 15.29 -8.98
CA VAL A 34 15.54 14.78 -9.07
C VAL A 34 15.70 13.85 -10.26
N SER A 35 14.90 12.79 -10.32
CA SER A 35 14.97 11.75 -11.36
C SER A 35 13.71 10.88 -11.33
N THR A 36 13.40 10.23 -12.46
CA THR A 36 12.50 9.08 -12.53
C THR A 36 13.33 7.82 -12.62
N ILE A 37 12.94 6.79 -11.87
CA ILE A 37 13.53 5.46 -11.95
C ILE A 37 12.54 4.58 -12.70
N LEU A 38 12.98 3.99 -13.82
CA LEU A 38 12.23 2.95 -14.51
C LEU A 38 12.72 1.60 -14.00
N GLN A 39 11.83 0.81 -13.39
CA GLN A 39 12.12 -0.52 -12.90
C GLN A 39 11.80 -1.56 -13.98
N PHE A 40 12.70 -2.51 -14.15
CA PHE A 40 12.57 -3.65 -15.04
C PHE A 40 12.42 -4.92 -14.21
N ASP A 41 11.92 -5.99 -14.82
CA ASP A 41 12.06 -7.31 -14.21
C ASP A 41 13.54 -7.70 -14.09
N ARG A 42 13.83 -8.75 -13.32
CA ARG A 42 15.20 -9.19 -13.05
C ARG A 42 15.99 -9.57 -14.32
N GLY A 43 15.30 -10.01 -15.38
CA GLY A 43 15.86 -10.31 -16.69
C GLY A 43 16.05 -9.09 -17.60
N GLY A 44 15.71 -7.89 -17.12
CA GLY A 44 15.71 -6.66 -17.92
C GLY A 44 14.48 -6.50 -18.81
N GLY A 45 13.45 -7.33 -18.60
CA GLY A 45 12.14 -7.22 -19.22
C GLY A 45 11.37 -6.02 -18.68
N ASN A 46 10.48 -5.48 -19.50
CA ASN A 46 9.65 -4.35 -19.08
C ASN A 46 8.62 -4.79 -18.04
N THR A 47 8.28 -3.87 -17.15
CA THR A 47 7.14 -3.97 -16.24
C THR A 47 5.89 -3.32 -16.85
N SER A 48 4.74 -3.59 -16.28
CA SER A 48 3.43 -3.11 -16.71
C SER A 48 2.56 -2.83 -15.50
N GLY A 49 1.68 -1.84 -15.57
CA GLY A 49 0.60 -1.63 -14.58
C GLY A 49 -0.76 -2.01 -15.16
N LEU A 50 -0.78 -2.89 -16.17
CA LEU A 50 -2.01 -3.48 -16.70
C LEU A 50 -2.41 -4.67 -15.84
N ASP A 51 -3.70 -4.97 -15.81
CA ASP A 51 -4.25 -6.18 -15.19
C ASP A 51 -3.48 -7.44 -15.65
N ALA A 52 -3.25 -8.36 -14.71
CA ALA A 52 -2.52 -9.59 -14.97
C ALA A 52 -3.46 -10.65 -15.59
N LEU A 53 -3.49 -10.72 -16.92
CA LEU A 53 -4.36 -11.65 -17.66
C LEU A 53 -3.72 -13.03 -17.92
N ALA A 54 -2.46 -13.23 -17.53
CA ALA A 54 -1.79 -14.52 -17.65
C ALA A 54 -0.70 -14.70 -16.57
N VAL A 55 -0.22 -15.93 -16.45
CA VAL A 55 0.87 -16.31 -15.54
C VAL A 55 2.06 -16.83 -16.36
N ARG A 56 3.22 -16.24 -16.14
CA ARG A 56 4.50 -16.76 -16.67
C ARG A 56 4.94 -17.92 -15.79
N ALA A 57 5.31 -19.05 -16.39
CA ALA A 57 5.83 -20.19 -15.65
C ALA A 57 7.12 -19.85 -14.87
N ALA A 58 7.36 -20.57 -13.79
CA ALA A 58 8.60 -20.45 -13.01
C ALA A 58 9.85 -20.66 -13.87
N GLU A 59 10.89 -19.89 -13.57
CA GLU A 59 12.17 -20.02 -14.22
C GLU A 59 12.90 -21.30 -13.79
N SER A 60 13.75 -21.80 -14.68
CA SER A 60 14.54 -22.99 -14.40
C SER A 60 15.44 -22.80 -13.17
N GLY A 61 15.35 -23.72 -12.22
CA GLY A 61 16.15 -23.70 -11.00
C GLY A 61 15.44 -23.10 -9.79
N PHE A 62 14.27 -22.48 -9.97
CA PHE A 62 13.38 -22.20 -8.85
C PHE A 62 12.99 -23.51 -8.14
N PRO A 63 12.93 -23.56 -6.79
CA PRO A 63 13.24 -22.49 -5.83
C PRO A 63 14.72 -22.46 -5.41
N THR A 64 15.52 -23.43 -5.83
CA THR A 64 16.92 -23.60 -5.38
C THR A 64 17.88 -22.50 -5.82
N VAL A 65 17.60 -21.84 -6.95
CA VAL A 65 18.38 -20.72 -7.47
C VAL A 65 17.73 -19.43 -6.96
N ALA A 66 18.45 -18.71 -6.08
CA ALA A 66 17.93 -17.51 -5.42
C ALA A 66 17.44 -16.41 -6.37
N VAL A 67 17.97 -16.40 -7.60
CA VAL A 67 17.66 -15.41 -8.64
C VAL A 67 16.69 -15.92 -9.70
N ALA A 68 16.19 -17.15 -9.61
CA ALA A 68 15.16 -17.65 -10.51
C ALA A 68 13.79 -17.14 -10.04
N ASP A 69 12.99 -16.61 -10.97
CA ASP A 69 11.64 -16.15 -10.65
C ASP A 69 10.67 -17.34 -10.47
N PRO A 70 9.68 -17.24 -9.55
CA PRO A 70 8.57 -18.19 -9.47
C PRO A 70 7.62 -18.01 -10.66
N GLU A 71 6.44 -18.60 -10.57
CA GLU A 71 5.34 -18.17 -11.43
C GLU A 71 5.05 -16.68 -11.19
N MET A 72 4.98 -15.88 -12.26
CA MET A 72 4.87 -14.41 -12.15
C MET A 72 3.66 -13.87 -12.91
N PRO A 73 2.99 -12.80 -12.44
CA PRO A 73 1.86 -12.22 -13.12
C PRO A 73 2.35 -11.42 -14.34
N ILE A 74 1.74 -11.64 -15.50
CA ILE A 74 2.08 -10.91 -16.71
C ILE A 74 0.82 -10.35 -17.38
N ALA A 75 0.99 -9.22 -18.07
CA ALA A 75 -0.13 -8.53 -18.68
C ALA A 75 -0.91 -9.40 -19.68
N ASN A 76 -0.25 -10.25 -20.47
CA ASN A 76 -0.84 -11.41 -21.17
C ASN A 76 0.23 -12.28 -21.85
N GLU A 77 -0.15 -13.41 -22.44
CA GLU A 77 0.75 -14.36 -23.12
C GLU A 77 1.61 -13.76 -24.26
N THR A 78 1.12 -12.71 -24.94
CA THR A 78 1.83 -12.05 -26.06
C THR A 78 2.61 -10.81 -25.63
N TYR A 79 2.21 -10.20 -24.52
CA TYR A 79 2.81 -9.02 -23.91
C TYR A 79 3.21 -9.40 -22.49
N GLN A 80 4.28 -10.20 -22.38
CA GLN A 80 4.71 -10.84 -21.14
C GLN A 80 5.45 -9.91 -20.19
N HIS A 81 5.04 -8.64 -20.12
CA HIS A 81 5.58 -7.68 -19.16
C HIS A 81 5.06 -8.02 -17.76
N LEU A 82 5.95 -8.00 -16.78
CA LEU A 82 5.61 -8.24 -15.38
C LEU A 82 4.62 -7.19 -14.89
N THR A 83 3.47 -7.60 -14.38
CA THR A 83 2.50 -6.67 -13.78
C THR A 83 2.96 -6.27 -12.38
N ILE A 84 3.08 -4.96 -12.12
CA ILE A 84 3.62 -4.38 -10.87
C ILE A 84 2.59 -3.63 -10.02
N ASP A 85 1.33 -3.60 -10.43
CA ASP A 85 0.26 -3.27 -9.48
C ASP A 85 0.26 -4.38 -8.42
N ALA A 86 0.32 -4.05 -7.14
CA ALA A 86 0.90 -4.87 -6.07
C ALA A 86 0.09 -6.14 -5.69
N GLU A 87 -0.21 -6.99 -6.66
CA GLU A 87 -1.24 -8.03 -6.59
C GLU A 87 -0.67 -9.46 -6.55
N GLY A 88 0.65 -9.64 -6.55
CA GLY A 88 1.22 -10.97 -6.49
C GLY A 88 2.71 -10.98 -6.18
N LEU A 89 3.03 -11.23 -4.92
CA LEU A 89 4.23 -11.97 -4.58
C LEU A 89 3.83 -13.45 -4.56
N ILE A 90 4.44 -14.30 -5.40
CA ILE A 90 3.87 -15.62 -5.76
C ILE A 90 4.83 -16.77 -5.43
N ALA A 91 4.27 -17.86 -4.91
CA ALA A 91 4.92 -18.81 -4.00
C ALA A 91 5.52 -20.10 -4.58
N ALA A 92 5.94 -20.98 -3.65
CA ALA A 92 6.52 -22.28 -3.89
C ALA A 92 5.82 -23.38 -3.06
N SER A 93 5.56 -24.54 -3.65
CA SER A 93 5.21 -25.78 -2.94
C SER A 93 6.45 -26.60 -2.52
N ASP A 94 7.64 -26.08 -2.79
CA ASP A 94 8.92 -26.81 -2.74
C ASP A 94 10.11 -26.02 -2.14
N GLY A 95 9.89 -24.84 -1.52
CA GLY A 95 10.72 -24.42 -0.38
C GLY A 95 11.49 -23.09 -0.38
N SER A 96 11.14 -22.05 -1.16
CA SER A 96 11.48 -20.62 -0.88
C SER A 96 10.90 -19.69 -1.97
N TYR A 97 10.63 -18.39 -1.83
CA TYR A 97 10.41 -17.50 -0.69
C TYR A 97 9.49 -16.34 -1.11
N TRP A 98 8.23 -16.35 -0.68
CA TRP A 98 7.14 -15.40 -1.00
C TRP A 98 5.99 -15.62 0.02
N PRO A 99 4.91 -14.80 0.08
CA PRO A 99 3.93 -14.90 1.17
C PRO A 99 3.30 -16.29 1.27
N PRO A 100 2.80 -16.65 2.47
CA PRO A 100 2.14 -17.93 2.69
C PRO A 100 1.12 -18.29 1.60
N GLU A 101 0.88 -19.58 1.38
CA GLU A 101 -0.10 -20.06 0.38
C GLU A 101 -1.47 -19.41 0.57
N ALA A 102 -1.84 -19.09 1.81
CA ALA A 102 -3.04 -18.36 2.20
C ALA A 102 -3.20 -16.97 1.54
N PHE A 103 -2.16 -16.37 0.96
CA PHE A 103 -2.23 -15.09 0.23
C PHE A 103 -2.41 -15.28 -1.27
N LEU A 104 -2.09 -16.46 -1.81
CA LEU A 104 -2.06 -16.69 -3.24
C LEU A 104 -3.46 -16.75 -3.81
N PRO A 105 -3.78 -15.95 -4.83
CA PRO A 105 -5.09 -15.95 -5.41
C PRO A 105 -5.27 -17.20 -6.29
N LEU A 106 -5.95 -18.22 -5.75
CA LEU A 106 -6.21 -19.49 -6.45
C LEU A 106 -7.66 -19.55 -6.94
N ASP A 107 -7.85 -19.87 -8.21
CA ASP A 107 -9.16 -20.07 -8.81
C ASP A 107 -9.83 -21.38 -8.34
N SER A 108 -11.01 -21.71 -8.90
CA SER A 108 -11.75 -22.92 -8.51
C SER A 108 -11.06 -24.24 -8.86
N ASN A 109 -10.06 -24.20 -9.74
CA ASN A 109 -9.25 -25.36 -10.14
C ASN A 109 -7.97 -25.49 -9.30
N GLY A 110 -7.67 -24.47 -8.47
CA GLY A 110 -6.41 -24.37 -7.73
C GLY A 110 -5.28 -23.74 -8.56
N ASP A 111 -5.60 -23.12 -9.70
CA ASP A 111 -4.63 -22.43 -10.54
C ASP A 111 -4.49 -20.96 -10.10
N LEU A 112 -3.28 -20.41 -10.20
CA LEU A 112 -3.04 -19.00 -9.85
C LEU A 112 -3.76 -18.06 -10.81
N ASN A 113 -4.40 -17.03 -10.25
CA ASN A 113 -5.12 -16.00 -11.00
C ASN A 113 -4.96 -14.62 -10.36
N PHE A 114 -4.13 -13.77 -10.97
CA PHE A 114 -3.76 -12.46 -10.40
C PHE A 114 -4.66 -11.30 -10.79
N THR A 115 -5.66 -11.54 -11.63
CA THR A 115 -6.55 -10.46 -12.08
C THR A 115 -7.14 -9.68 -10.90
N SER A 116 -7.24 -8.37 -11.11
CA SER A 116 -7.91 -7.41 -10.24
C SER A 116 -9.45 -7.47 -10.36
N VAL A 117 -9.96 -8.13 -11.40
CA VAL A 117 -11.36 -8.01 -11.84
C VAL A 117 -12.31 -8.97 -11.12
N VAL A 118 -11.88 -10.22 -10.91
CA VAL A 118 -12.72 -11.27 -10.31
C VAL A 118 -12.03 -11.85 -9.08
N ASN A 119 -12.81 -12.06 -8.03
CA ASN A 119 -12.29 -12.68 -6.81
C ASN A 119 -11.90 -14.14 -7.08
N PRO A 120 -10.74 -14.59 -6.55
CA PRO A 120 -10.37 -16.00 -6.54
C PRO A 120 -11.21 -16.78 -5.52
N THR A 121 -11.00 -18.10 -5.46
CA THR A 121 -11.62 -18.97 -4.45
C THR A 121 -10.93 -18.85 -3.09
N THR A 122 -9.62 -18.64 -3.08
CA THR A 122 -8.80 -18.42 -1.87
C THR A 122 -7.71 -17.40 -2.16
N GLY A 123 -7.08 -16.85 -1.12
CA GLY A 123 -6.00 -15.87 -1.27
C GLY A 123 -6.46 -14.42 -1.23
N ARG A 124 -5.62 -13.53 -1.76
CA ARG A 124 -5.92 -12.11 -1.91
C ARG A 124 -7.13 -11.89 -2.83
N ALA A 125 -8.11 -11.08 -2.38
CA ALA A 125 -9.23 -10.66 -3.23
C ALA A 125 -8.77 -9.79 -4.41
N GLY A 126 -9.58 -9.75 -5.48
CA GLY A 126 -9.31 -8.88 -6.63
C GLY A 126 -9.23 -7.40 -6.21
N ASN A 127 -8.30 -6.65 -6.79
CA ASN A 127 -8.08 -5.23 -6.51
C ASN A 127 -7.92 -4.92 -5.00
N THR A 128 -7.32 -5.86 -4.26
CA THR A 128 -7.11 -5.79 -2.80
C THR A 128 -5.72 -6.35 -2.44
N GLY A 129 -4.68 -5.85 -3.13
CA GLY A 129 -3.29 -6.31 -3.04
C GLY A 129 -2.48 -5.80 -1.86
N PHE A 130 -1.17 -6.03 -1.92
CA PHE A 130 -0.18 -5.50 -1.00
C PHE A 130 0.09 -4.02 -1.27
N GLU A 131 -0.80 -3.15 -0.78
CA GLU A 131 -0.58 -1.70 -0.88
C GLU A 131 0.26 -1.15 0.28
N GLY A 132 0.32 -1.87 1.41
CA GLY A 132 1.24 -1.50 2.48
C GLY A 132 2.62 -2.08 2.22
N LEU A 133 3.62 -1.25 1.87
CA LEU A 133 5.01 -1.69 1.70
C LEU A 133 5.98 -0.73 2.40
N THR A 134 6.68 -1.22 3.42
CA THR A 134 7.61 -0.38 4.18
C THR A 134 8.86 -1.12 4.63
N LEU A 135 9.91 -0.37 4.97
CA LEU A 135 11.24 -0.91 5.25
C LEU A 135 11.74 -0.42 6.61
N ASN A 136 12.12 -1.36 7.48
CA ASN A 136 13.07 -1.07 8.54
C ASN A 136 14.48 -1.11 7.95
N ALA A 137 14.98 0.06 7.54
CA ALA A 137 16.27 0.18 6.86
C ALA A 137 17.48 -0.07 7.76
N GLU A 138 17.31 -0.06 9.10
CA GLU A 138 18.40 -0.34 10.05
C GLU A 138 18.68 -1.84 10.16
N ASN A 139 17.62 -2.65 10.11
CA ASN A 139 17.69 -4.10 10.31
C ASN A 139 17.42 -4.90 9.02
N ASP A 140 17.35 -4.23 7.87
CA ASP A 140 17.06 -4.86 6.58
C ASP A 140 15.78 -5.72 6.61
N ILE A 141 14.70 -5.23 7.23
CA ILE A 141 13.41 -5.93 7.28
C ILE A 141 12.37 -5.22 6.39
N LEU A 142 11.91 -5.92 5.36
CA LEU A 142 10.81 -5.49 4.50
C LEU A 142 9.48 -5.97 5.08
N TYR A 143 8.52 -5.07 5.24
CA TYR A 143 7.15 -5.39 5.64
C TYR A 143 6.20 -5.18 4.47
N ALA A 144 5.28 -6.12 4.27
CA ALA A 144 4.20 -6.02 3.31
C ALA A 144 2.86 -6.35 3.97
N MET A 145 1.81 -5.57 3.72
CA MET A 145 0.47 -5.77 4.25
C MET A 145 -0.58 -5.65 3.15
N LEU A 146 -1.53 -6.58 3.14
CA LEU A 146 -2.68 -6.50 2.24
C LEU A 146 -3.59 -5.33 2.63
N GLN A 147 -4.35 -4.83 1.66
CA GLN A 147 -5.37 -3.81 1.89
C GLN A 147 -6.49 -4.27 2.82
N ALA A 148 -6.86 -5.54 2.76
CA ALA A 148 -7.94 -6.15 3.53
C ALA A 148 -7.66 -7.65 3.78
N ALA A 149 -8.60 -8.36 4.40
CA ALA A 149 -8.51 -9.80 4.59
C ALA A 149 -8.44 -10.56 3.24
N THR A 150 -7.82 -11.73 3.29
CA THR A 150 -7.87 -12.76 2.23
C THR A 150 -9.27 -13.38 2.16
N ILE A 151 -9.64 -13.95 1.00
CA ILE A 151 -10.98 -14.49 0.71
C ILE A 151 -11.44 -15.48 1.79
N GLN A 152 -10.60 -16.46 2.15
CA GLN A 152 -10.95 -17.45 3.19
C GLN A 152 -11.14 -16.84 4.59
N ASP A 153 -10.60 -15.64 4.82
CA ASP A 153 -10.66 -14.87 6.07
C ASP A 153 -11.79 -13.81 6.03
N GLY A 154 -12.73 -13.92 5.08
CA GLY A 154 -13.85 -12.99 4.92
C GLY A 154 -13.55 -11.81 4.01
N GLY A 155 -12.50 -11.88 3.18
CA GLY A 155 -12.08 -10.85 2.23
C GLY A 155 -13.02 -10.62 1.05
N ASP A 156 -14.04 -11.46 0.87
CA ASP A 156 -15.04 -11.34 -0.19
C ASP A 156 -16.15 -10.31 0.10
N ASP A 157 -16.24 -9.80 1.33
CA ASP A 157 -17.20 -8.78 1.75
C ASP A 157 -16.54 -7.71 2.64
N ASP A 158 -16.90 -6.44 2.43
CA ASP A 158 -16.47 -5.32 3.28
C ASP A 158 -16.90 -5.50 4.74
N ASP A 159 -18.02 -6.18 4.98
CA ASP A 159 -18.59 -6.39 6.32
C ASP A 159 -17.80 -7.44 7.13
N THR A 160 -16.98 -8.27 6.47
CA THR A 160 -16.20 -9.35 7.10
C THR A 160 -14.69 -9.23 6.92
N SER A 161 -14.21 -8.34 6.06
CA SER A 161 -12.79 -8.23 5.67
C SER A 161 -11.88 -7.48 6.67
N LEU A 162 -12.30 -7.40 7.93
CA LEU A 162 -11.67 -6.63 9.03
C LEU A 162 -10.21 -7.02 9.30
N TYR A 163 -9.89 -8.30 9.24
CA TYR A 163 -8.61 -8.84 9.71
C TYR A 163 -7.68 -9.09 8.52
N THR A 164 -6.87 -8.08 8.18
CA THR A 164 -5.79 -8.24 7.21
C THR A 164 -4.54 -8.84 7.84
N ARG A 165 -3.55 -9.20 7.02
CA ARG A 165 -2.29 -9.79 7.47
C ARG A 165 -1.10 -8.99 6.95
N MET A 166 -0.12 -8.79 7.83
CA MET A 166 1.18 -8.20 7.52
C MET A 166 2.27 -9.26 7.67
N VAL A 167 3.14 -9.37 6.67
CA VAL A 167 4.31 -10.25 6.64
C VAL A 167 5.59 -9.42 6.72
N ALA A 168 6.64 -10.00 7.30
CA ALA A 168 7.97 -9.39 7.41
C ALA A 168 9.06 -10.32 6.87
N TYR A 169 9.96 -9.76 6.07
CA TYR A 169 11.08 -10.48 5.46
C TYR A 169 12.41 -9.83 5.80
N ASP A 170 13.36 -10.64 6.25
CA ASP A 170 14.79 -10.32 6.26
C ASP A 170 15.32 -10.29 4.82
N ILE A 171 15.76 -9.11 4.40
CA ILE A 171 16.31 -8.84 3.07
C ILE A 171 17.81 -8.52 3.11
N ALA A 172 18.50 -8.73 4.24
CA ALA A 172 19.92 -8.37 4.40
C ALA A 172 20.84 -9.01 3.35
N ASN A 173 20.44 -10.19 2.84
CA ASN A 173 21.17 -10.98 1.85
C ASN A 173 20.35 -11.29 0.60
N ALA A 174 19.34 -10.46 0.28
CA ALA A 174 18.38 -10.73 -0.80
C ALA A 174 19.01 -10.92 -2.20
N THR A 175 20.27 -10.52 -2.40
CA THR A 175 21.01 -10.72 -3.65
C THR A 175 21.72 -12.08 -3.75
N VAL A 176 21.84 -12.83 -2.64
CA VAL A 176 22.56 -14.12 -2.57
C VAL A 176 21.72 -15.25 -2.03
N THR A 177 20.71 -14.95 -1.21
CA THR A 177 19.75 -15.90 -0.66
C THR A 177 18.35 -15.33 -0.78
N PRO A 178 17.32 -16.17 -1.02
CA PRO A 178 15.95 -15.70 -0.99
C PRO A 178 15.63 -15.02 0.36
N PRO A 179 14.91 -13.88 0.37
CA PRO A 179 14.55 -13.15 1.60
C PRO A 179 13.87 -14.05 2.62
N THR A 180 14.17 -13.97 3.92
CA THR A 180 13.57 -14.89 4.91
C THR A 180 12.38 -14.29 5.64
N MET A 181 11.20 -14.91 5.65
CA MET A 181 10.04 -14.49 6.42
C MET A 181 10.34 -14.70 7.90
N VAL A 182 10.42 -13.58 8.59
CA VAL A 182 10.76 -13.53 10.02
C VAL A 182 9.52 -13.30 10.88
N GLY A 183 8.39 -12.97 10.27
CA GLY A 183 7.13 -12.99 10.99
C GLY A 183 5.93 -12.63 10.15
N GLU A 184 4.79 -12.84 10.77
CA GLU A 184 3.49 -12.58 10.21
C GLU A 184 2.48 -12.30 11.32
N TRP A 185 1.65 -11.27 11.14
CA TRP A 185 0.70 -10.82 12.15
C TRP A 185 -0.64 -10.45 11.53
N VAL A 186 -1.72 -10.71 12.27
CA VAL A 186 -3.05 -10.20 11.95
C VAL A 186 -3.17 -8.75 12.40
N VAL A 187 -3.60 -7.87 11.50
CA VAL A 187 -3.83 -6.44 11.77
C VAL A 187 -5.33 -6.15 11.61
N PRO A 188 -6.02 -5.67 12.66
CA PRO A 188 -7.41 -5.29 12.56
C PRO A 188 -7.52 -3.90 11.91
N LEU A 189 -8.38 -3.77 10.92
CA LEU A 189 -8.63 -2.51 10.22
C LEU A 189 -9.74 -1.68 10.90
N PRO A 190 -9.80 -0.37 10.67
CA PRO A 190 -10.93 0.41 11.14
C PRO A 190 -12.21 0.04 10.37
N VAL A 191 -13.37 0.23 11.01
CA VAL A 191 -14.67 0.00 10.40
C VAL A 191 -15.53 1.25 10.45
N SER A 192 -16.46 1.38 9.50
CA SER A 192 -17.47 2.44 9.54
C SER A 192 -18.35 2.30 10.78
N THR A 193 -18.56 3.40 11.50
CA THR A 193 -19.36 3.40 12.73
C THR A 193 -20.84 3.10 12.51
N SER A 194 -21.35 3.31 11.29
CA SER A 194 -22.76 3.15 10.95
C SER A 194 -23.13 1.80 10.31
N LYS A 195 -22.18 1.17 9.60
CA LYS A 195 -22.44 -0.06 8.84
C LYS A 195 -21.44 -1.18 9.13
N SER A 196 -20.45 -0.96 10.00
CA SER A 196 -19.35 -1.90 10.28
C SER A 196 -18.51 -2.33 9.06
N LYS A 197 -18.68 -1.66 7.92
CA LYS A 197 -17.83 -1.85 6.73
C LYS A 197 -16.37 -1.53 6.99
N THR A 198 -15.49 -2.44 6.62
CA THR A 198 -14.03 -2.32 6.70
C THR A 198 -13.53 -1.11 5.91
N ARG A 199 -12.55 -0.39 6.48
CA ARG A 199 -11.78 0.67 5.83
C ARG A 199 -10.43 0.07 5.43
N LYS A 200 -10.32 -0.31 4.15
CA LYS A 200 -9.11 -0.90 3.59
C LYS A 200 -7.89 0.01 3.85
N CYS A 201 -6.73 -0.61 4.03
CA CYS A 201 -5.48 0.10 4.24
C CYS A 201 -4.79 0.35 2.90
N SER A 202 -4.47 1.61 2.59
CA SER A 202 -3.83 2.00 1.33
C SER A 202 -2.32 2.22 1.43
N GLU A 203 -1.77 2.27 2.64
CA GLU A 203 -0.32 2.44 2.84
C GLU A 203 0.06 2.09 4.30
N ILE A 204 1.28 1.61 4.51
CA ILE A 204 1.89 1.54 5.85
C ILE A 204 3.25 2.20 5.87
N HIS A 205 3.65 2.75 7.01
CA HIS A 205 4.99 3.34 7.17
C HIS A 205 5.64 2.88 8.47
N PHE A 206 6.84 2.32 8.39
CA PHE A 206 7.63 1.94 9.56
C PHE A 206 7.99 3.20 10.36
N VAL A 207 7.61 3.23 11.63
CA VAL A 207 7.92 4.34 12.54
C VAL A 207 9.08 3.98 13.44
N SER A 208 8.96 2.86 14.14
CA SER A 208 9.96 2.32 15.07
C SER A 208 9.72 0.83 15.25
N GLU A 209 10.56 0.15 16.04
CA GLU A 209 10.38 -1.28 16.30
C GLU A 209 8.94 -1.60 16.72
N ASN A 210 8.28 -2.50 15.98
CA ASN A 210 6.90 -2.94 16.17
C ASN A 210 5.81 -1.85 16.02
N VAL A 211 6.12 -0.63 15.57
CA VAL A 211 5.15 0.46 15.43
C VAL A 211 5.14 1.00 14.01
N PHE A 212 3.95 1.12 13.45
CA PHE A 212 3.73 1.49 12.06
C PHE A 212 2.59 2.51 11.97
N PHE A 213 2.66 3.40 10.98
CA PHE A 213 1.47 4.06 10.49
C PHE A 213 0.68 3.14 9.56
N ALA A 214 -0.63 3.31 9.53
CA ALA A 214 -1.53 2.76 8.53
C ALA A 214 -2.43 3.87 7.99
N LEU A 215 -2.46 4.04 6.67
CA LEU A 215 -3.40 4.93 6.01
C LEU A 215 -4.68 4.15 5.70
N SER A 216 -5.78 4.53 6.31
CA SER A 216 -7.10 3.97 5.99
C SER A 216 -8.10 5.09 5.71
N ARG A 217 -8.97 4.86 4.72
CA ARG A 217 -9.90 5.87 4.23
C ARG A 217 -11.21 5.26 3.73
N ASP A 218 -12.23 6.09 3.60
CA ASP A 218 -13.45 5.78 2.83
C ASP A 218 -13.37 6.31 1.39
N GLY A 219 -14.36 5.92 0.57
CA GLY A 219 -14.45 6.28 -0.85
C GLY A 219 -15.18 7.58 -1.15
N ASN A 220 -15.22 8.53 -0.21
CA ASN A 220 -15.86 9.83 -0.39
C ASN A 220 -14.81 10.93 -0.51
N GLY A 221 -15.14 12.05 -1.16
CA GLY A 221 -14.26 13.22 -1.32
C GLY A 221 -14.21 13.71 -2.76
N ASN A 222 -13.31 14.66 -3.05
CA ASN A 222 -13.10 15.13 -4.42
C ASN A 222 -12.54 14.01 -5.30
N GLY A 223 -13.13 13.79 -6.47
CA GLY A 223 -12.74 12.71 -7.36
C GLY A 223 -13.42 11.36 -7.11
N ALA A 224 -14.37 11.25 -6.17
CA ALA A 224 -15.18 10.03 -5.99
C ALA A 224 -15.96 9.60 -7.27
N GLY A 225 -16.10 10.52 -8.23
CA GLY A 225 -16.63 10.24 -9.56
C GLY A 225 -18.11 9.90 -9.54
N THR A 226 -18.49 8.83 -10.25
CA THR A 226 -19.90 8.35 -10.29
C THR A 226 -20.23 7.31 -9.21
N SER A 227 -19.26 6.94 -8.38
CA SER A 227 -19.41 5.88 -7.37
C SER A 227 -20.23 6.33 -6.16
N SER A 228 -20.29 7.64 -5.91
CA SER A 228 -21.08 8.25 -4.84
C SER A 228 -21.32 9.73 -5.16
N SER A 229 -22.50 10.25 -4.87
CA SER A 229 -22.74 11.71 -4.84
C SER A 229 -22.46 12.32 -3.47
N ASP A 230 -22.02 11.52 -2.50
CA ASP A 230 -21.66 11.98 -1.16
C ASP A 230 -20.16 12.34 -1.13
N THR A 231 -19.90 13.64 -1.19
CA THR A 231 -18.56 14.22 -1.06
C THR A 231 -18.06 14.23 0.38
N THR A 232 -18.91 13.88 1.36
CA THR A 232 -18.56 13.99 2.78
C THR A 232 -17.83 12.75 3.27
N SER A 233 -16.52 12.89 3.42
CA SER A 233 -15.67 11.88 4.03
C SER A 233 -16.05 11.67 5.49
N LYS A 234 -16.04 10.41 5.94
CA LYS A 234 -16.30 9.98 7.32
C LYS A 234 -15.08 9.36 7.96
N TYR A 235 -14.10 8.94 7.17
CA TYR A 235 -12.84 8.38 7.66
C TYR A 235 -11.71 8.62 6.65
N LYS A 236 -10.68 9.38 7.04
CA LYS A 236 -9.41 9.51 6.32
C LYS A 236 -8.32 9.82 7.33
N GLN A 237 -7.48 8.85 7.64
CA GLN A 237 -6.50 8.99 8.73
C GLN A 237 -5.17 8.32 8.41
N ALA A 238 -4.11 8.83 9.04
CA ALA A 238 -2.89 8.07 9.33
C ALA A 238 -2.99 7.60 10.79
N ASP A 239 -3.36 6.34 10.95
CA ASP A 239 -3.50 5.68 12.24
C ASP A 239 -2.21 4.98 12.63
N LEU A 240 -2.12 4.54 13.89
CA LEU A 240 -1.00 3.76 14.38
C LEU A 240 -1.45 2.33 14.65
N PHE A 241 -0.60 1.37 14.30
CA PHE A 241 -0.73 0.02 14.84
C PHE A 241 0.59 -0.51 15.39
N SER A 242 0.47 -1.45 16.32
CA SER A 242 1.61 -2.13 16.91
C SER A 242 1.45 -3.64 16.97
N ILE A 243 2.52 -4.34 16.56
CA ILE A 243 2.64 -5.80 16.62
C ILE A 243 3.34 -6.29 17.90
N ALA A 244 3.69 -5.41 18.84
CA ALA A 244 4.52 -5.77 20.00
C ALA A 244 3.92 -6.89 20.88
N ASN A 245 2.59 -7.00 20.91
CA ASN A 245 1.86 -8.03 21.64
C ASN A 245 1.06 -8.97 20.71
N ALA A 246 1.21 -8.84 19.40
CA ALA A 246 0.48 -9.63 18.43
C ALA A 246 1.08 -11.03 18.31
N THR A 247 0.24 -12.04 18.11
CA THR A 247 0.71 -13.41 17.85
C THR A 247 1.41 -13.44 16.49
N ASN A 248 2.68 -13.88 16.47
CA ASN A 248 3.36 -14.21 15.23
C ASN A 248 2.83 -15.56 14.72
N ILE A 249 2.16 -15.56 13.57
CA ILE A 249 1.53 -16.75 12.96
C ILE A 249 2.35 -17.36 11.82
N ALA A 250 3.54 -16.84 11.53
CA ALA A 250 4.40 -17.35 10.47
C ALA A 250 4.73 -18.84 10.67
N GLY A 251 4.61 -19.64 9.61
CA GLY A 251 4.89 -21.08 9.65
C GLY A 251 3.86 -21.90 10.42
N SER A 252 2.69 -21.33 10.70
CA SER A 252 1.60 -22.00 11.40
C SER A 252 0.63 -22.69 10.43
N LYS A 253 -0.44 -23.29 10.97
CA LYS A 253 -1.53 -23.85 10.14
C LYS A 253 -2.17 -22.79 9.23
N PHE A 254 -2.15 -21.52 9.63
CA PHE A 254 -2.81 -20.41 8.92
C PHE A 254 -2.12 -20.02 7.61
N ASP A 255 -0.97 -20.62 7.30
CA ASP A 255 -0.28 -20.45 6.01
C ASP A 255 -0.99 -21.20 4.88
N ASP A 256 -1.87 -22.15 5.21
CA ASP A 256 -2.69 -22.92 4.29
C ASP A 256 -4.11 -22.32 4.23
N PRO A 257 -4.64 -21.94 3.06
CA PRO A 257 -5.97 -21.34 2.92
C PRO A 257 -7.12 -22.24 3.40
N SER A 258 -6.89 -23.56 3.55
CA SER A 258 -7.87 -24.47 4.17
C SER A 258 -8.03 -24.29 5.68
N ASN A 259 -7.12 -23.55 6.32
CA ASN A 259 -7.15 -23.20 7.74
C ASN A 259 -7.20 -21.67 7.91
N PRO A 260 -8.32 -21.00 7.58
CA PRO A 260 -8.44 -19.56 7.73
C PRO A 260 -8.22 -19.11 9.18
N VAL A 261 -7.58 -17.96 9.36
CA VAL A 261 -7.33 -17.33 10.65
C VAL A 261 -8.54 -16.52 11.14
N ALA A 262 -9.38 -16.01 10.23
CA ALA A 262 -10.56 -15.23 10.57
C ALA A 262 -11.78 -15.56 9.69
N PRO A 263 -12.24 -16.81 9.60
CA PRO A 263 -13.35 -17.18 8.71
C PRO A 263 -14.61 -16.33 8.95
N GLY A 264 -15.11 -15.68 7.91
CA GLY A 264 -16.26 -14.78 8.00
C GLY A 264 -16.03 -13.56 8.89
N GLY A 265 -14.78 -13.12 9.03
CA GLY A 265 -14.38 -12.00 9.87
C GLY A 265 -14.32 -12.32 11.37
N VAL A 266 -14.39 -13.59 11.77
CA VAL A 266 -14.29 -14.02 13.17
C VAL A 266 -12.91 -14.60 13.43
N LEU A 267 -12.06 -13.84 14.12
CA LEU A 267 -10.68 -14.24 14.44
C LEU A 267 -10.63 -15.50 15.32
N ASP A 268 -9.72 -16.42 14.98
CA ASP A 268 -9.37 -17.60 15.79
C ASP A 268 -8.89 -17.15 17.18
N ASP A 269 -9.43 -17.78 18.22
CA ASP A 269 -9.24 -17.37 19.62
C ASP A 269 -7.81 -17.54 20.15
N SER A 270 -6.98 -18.30 19.43
CA SER A 270 -5.56 -18.46 19.72
C SER A 270 -4.70 -17.29 19.22
N VAL A 271 -5.28 -16.39 18.40
CA VAL A 271 -4.55 -15.27 17.77
C VAL A 271 -4.89 -13.96 18.46
N THR A 272 -3.87 -13.29 18.99
CA THR A 272 -3.97 -11.90 19.44
C THR A 272 -3.61 -10.99 18.27
N PRO A 273 -4.54 -10.14 17.78
CA PRO A 273 -4.26 -9.24 16.67
C PRO A 273 -3.38 -8.06 17.12
N ALA A 274 -2.80 -7.34 16.15
CA ALA A 274 -2.12 -6.08 16.40
C ALA A 274 -3.04 -5.08 17.11
N THR A 275 -2.45 -4.22 17.95
CA THR A 275 -3.17 -3.11 18.56
C THR A 275 -3.27 -1.98 17.55
N TYR A 276 -4.47 -1.52 17.23
CA TYR A 276 -4.71 -0.44 16.26
C TYR A 276 -5.40 0.74 16.94
N VAL A 277 -4.92 1.97 16.71
CA VAL A 277 -5.44 3.19 17.33
C VAL A 277 -5.49 4.34 16.34
N SER A 278 -6.55 5.15 16.42
CA SER A 278 -6.64 6.38 15.64
C SER A 278 -5.58 7.39 16.04
N PHE A 279 -5.01 8.12 15.07
CA PHE A 279 -3.94 9.09 15.36
C PHE A 279 -4.09 10.44 14.63
N VAL A 280 -3.77 10.53 13.34
CA VAL A 280 -3.91 11.79 12.57
C VAL A 280 -5.18 11.77 11.73
N ASN A 281 -6.13 12.64 12.05
CA ASN A 281 -7.37 12.81 11.29
C ASN A 281 -7.21 13.88 10.20
N TYR A 282 -7.35 13.49 8.92
CA TYR A 282 -7.18 14.42 7.79
C TYR A 282 -8.38 15.34 7.59
N ILE A 283 -9.54 14.97 8.17
CA ILE A 283 -10.83 15.64 7.95
C ILE A 283 -11.29 16.38 9.20
N ASP A 284 -10.35 16.89 10.00
CA ASP A 284 -10.64 17.82 11.09
C ASP A 284 -10.99 19.20 10.52
N ASP A 285 -12.26 19.60 10.64
CA ASP A 285 -12.79 20.83 10.04
C ASP A 285 -12.04 22.08 10.51
N ASP A 286 -11.62 22.14 11.78
CA ASP A 286 -10.87 23.27 12.32
C ASP A 286 -9.46 23.34 11.71
N GLN A 287 -8.80 22.20 11.50
CA GLN A 287 -7.49 22.16 10.83
C GLN A 287 -7.60 22.51 9.35
N LEU A 288 -8.58 21.96 8.64
CA LEU A 288 -8.80 22.22 7.21
C LEU A 288 -9.10 23.70 6.95
N ALA A 289 -9.95 24.32 7.78
CA ALA A 289 -10.33 25.72 7.63
C ALA A 289 -9.13 26.69 7.74
N ARG A 290 -8.04 26.32 8.43
CA ARG A 290 -6.81 27.13 8.50
C ARG A 290 -6.14 27.32 7.14
N PHE A 291 -6.39 26.40 6.21
CA PHE A 291 -5.83 26.39 4.85
C PHE A 291 -6.90 26.63 3.78
N GLY A 292 -8.14 26.95 4.18
CA GLY A 292 -9.26 27.12 3.26
C GLY A 292 -9.74 25.82 2.62
N LEU A 293 -9.37 24.66 3.17
CA LEU A 293 -9.86 23.36 2.74
C LEU A 293 -11.17 23.02 3.46
N HIS A 294 -11.94 22.07 2.91
CA HIS A 294 -13.16 21.57 3.53
C HIS A 294 -13.41 20.08 3.26
N ASN A 295 -14.28 19.48 4.07
CA ASN A 295 -14.75 18.11 3.91
C ASN A 295 -16.25 18.09 3.59
N GLY A 296 -16.61 17.51 2.44
CA GLY A 296 -17.98 17.50 1.92
C GLY A 296 -18.45 18.86 1.38
N GLY A 297 -19.66 18.87 0.84
CA GLY A 297 -20.23 20.05 0.18
C GLY A 297 -19.93 20.06 -1.31
N ASP A 298 -19.66 21.25 -1.85
CA ASP A 298 -19.43 21.47 -3.27
C ASP A 298 -18.13 20.77 -3.73
N GLU A 299 -18.14 20.18 -4.92
CA GLU A 299 -16.92 19.62 -5.53
C GLU A 299 -16.11 20.76 -6.16
N ASP A 300 -15.10 21.24 -5.45
CA ASP A 300 -14.18 22.27 -5.91
C ASP A 300 -12.72 21.93 -5.54
N SER A 301 -11.77 22.80 -5.92
CA SER A 301 -10.34 22.57 -5.71
C SER A 301 -9.90 22.58 -4.24
N THR A 302 -10.78 22.95 -3.32
CA THR A 302 -10.53 23.00 -1.87
C THR A 302 -11.21 21.87 -1.09
N LEU A 303 -11.99 21.02 -1.76
CA LEU A 303 -12.53 19.79 -1.20
C LEU A 303 -11.40 18.76 -1.03
N VAL A 304 -11.32 18.12 0.14
CA VAL A 304 -10.35 17.02 0.38
C VAL A 304 -10.57 15.87 -0.61
N ASN A 305 -9.49 15.42 -1.23
CA ASN A 305 -9.51 14.34 -2.21
C ASN A 305 -9.98 12.99 -1.64
N GLU A 306 -10.58 12.18 -2.52
CA GLU A 306 -11.10 10.86 -2.18
C GLU A 306 -10.00 9.85 -1.86
N LYS A 307 -8.97 9.73 -2.70
CA LYS A 307 -7.84 8.81 -2.47
C LYS A 307 -6.64 9.49 -1.81
N TRP A 308 -6.02 8.76 -0.91
CA TRP A 308 -4.77 9.10 -0.22
C TRP A 308 -3.96 7.83 -0.06
N GLU A 309 -2.74 7.81 -0.60
CA GLU A 309 -1.98 6.56 -0.83
C GLU A 309 -0.47 6.77 -0.61
N SER A 310 -0.10 7.63 0.34
CA SER A 310 1.31 7.81 0.67
C SER A 310 1.53 8.31 2.08
N LEU A 311 2.63 7.86 2.68
CA LEU A 311 3.11 8.30 3.98
C LEU A 311 4.63 8.43 3.96
N ALA A 312 5.14 9.57 4.41
CA ALA A 312 6.59 9.78 4.59
C ALA A 312 6.87 10.63 5.82
N LEU A 313 7.98 10.33 6.51
CA LEU A 313 8.46 11.08 7.65
C LEU A 313 9.70 11.90 7.32
N ALA A 314 9.78 13.11 7.88
CA ALA A 314 11.01 13.89 7.97
C ALA A 314 11.14 14.51 9.37
N PRO A 315 12.34 14.64 9.92
CA PRO A 315 12.52 15.31 11.21
C PRO A 315 12.21 16.81 11.10
N VAL A 316 11.57 17.39 12.13
CA VAL A 316 11.39 18.85 12.23
C VAL A 316 12.74 19.54 12.48
N ASN A 317 13.69 18.84 13.10
CA ASN A 317 14.99 19.35 13.52
C ASN A 317 14.89 20.57 14.45
N ASP A 318 13.87 20.60 15.32
CA ASP A 318 13.75 21.57 16.41
C ASP A 318 14.38 20.99 17.69
N PRO A 319 15.49 21.54 18.21
CA PRO A 319 16.10 21.07 19.46
C PRO A 319 15.18 21.17 20.68
N ALA A 320 14.14 22.01 20.66
CA ALA A 320 13.17 22.10 21.74
C ALA A 320 12.13 20.97 21.70
N ASN A 321 11.90 20.40 20.52
CA ASN A 321 10.95 19.30 20.28
C ASN A 321 11.65 18.22 19.45
N PRO A 322 12.64 17.50 20.02
CA PRO A 322 13.50 16.59 19.27
C PRO A 322 12.76 15.35 18.73
N ASP A 323 11.61 15.03 19.32
CA ASP A 323 10.75 13.90 18.93
C ASP A 323 9.67 14.32 17.93
N ASP A 324 9.72 15.55 17.40
CA ASP A 324 8.76 16.04 16.41
C ASP A 324 9.22 15.76 14.98
N TYR A 325 8.28 15.26 14.20
CA TYR A 325 8.45 14.89 12.79
C TYR A 325 7.34 15.52 11.95
N PHE A 326 7.68 15.86 10.72
CA PHE A 326 6.71 16.11 9.67
C PHE A 326 6.25 14.78 9.07
N LEU A 327 4.95 14.51 9.15
CA LEU A 327 4.26 13.47 8.40
C LEU A 327 3.69 14.06 7.12
N PHE A 328 4.21 13.61 5.97
CA PHE A 328 3.72 13.95 4.65
C PHE A 328 2.78 12.86 4.16
N THR A 329 1.68 13.28 3.53
CA THR A 329 0.76 12.43 2.80
C THR A 329 0.33 13.14 1.52
N ALA A 330 0.11 12.38 0.46
CA ALA A 330 -0.31 12.85 -0.85
C ALA A 330 -1.49 12.02 -1.37
N SER A 331 -2.38 12.69 -2.09
CA SER A 331 -3.52 12.05 -2.75
C SER A 331 -3.12 11.39 -4.06
N ASP A 332 -3.71 10.25 -4.38
CA ASP A 332 -3.87 9.82 -5.76
C ASP A 332 -5.08 10.55 -6.36
N ASN A 333 -4.94 11.13 -7.55
CA ASN A 333 -6.02 11.83 -8.22
C ASN A 333 -6.63 11.01 -9.38
N ASP A 334 -6.25 9.73 -9.52
CA ASP A 334 -6.74 8.81 -10.56
C ASP A 334 -6.55 9.33 -12.00
N PHE A 335 -5.63 10.29 -12.20
CA PHE A 335 -5.52 11.05 -13.45
C PHE A 335 -6.85 11.67 -13.91
N LEU A 336 -7.74 12.01 -12.97
CA LEU A 336 -9.03 12.62 -13.26
C LEU A 336 -8.83 14.06 -13.76
N THR A 337 -9.01 14.23 -15.07
CA THR A 337 -8.99 15.52 -15.75
C THR A 337 -9.94 15.54 -16.93
N GLU A 338 -10.50 16.70 -17.23
CA GLU A 338 -11.40 16.93 -18.36
C GLU A 338 -10.66 16.96 -19.72
N ASP A 339 -9.35 17.21 -19.72
CA ASP A 339 -8.55 17.40 -20.93
C ASP A 339 -7.33 16.46 -20.99
N GLY A 340 -7.50 15.23 -20.48
CA GLY A 340 -6.43 14.24 -20.36
C GLY A 340 -5.99 13.63 -21.69
N ILE A 341 -4.77 13.09 -21.73
CA ILE A 341 -4.25 12.32 -22.86
C ILE A 341 -3.58 11.06 -22.33
N SER A 342 -4.09 9.89 -22.71
CA SER A 342 -3.50 8.58 -22.37
C SER A 342 -3.07 7.86 -23.64
N ILE A 343 -1.78 7.51 -23.74
CA ILE A 343 -1.20 6.81 -24.90
C ILE A 343 -1.51 7.55 -26.23
N GLY A 344 -1.50 8.89 -26.19
CA GLY A 344 -1.80 9.74 -27.35
C GLY A 344 -3.29 9.86 -27.69
N VAL A 345 -4.19 9.25 -26.91
CA VAL A 345 -5.63 9.34 -27.05
C VAL A 345 -6.19 10.33 -26.03
N PRO A 346 -6.89 11.39 -26.46
CA PRO A 346 -7.57 12.30 -25.54
C PRO A 346 -8.69 11.60 -24.77
N TYR A 347 -8.87 11.96 -23.50
CA TYR A 347 -9.99 11.54 -22.66
C TYR A 347 -10.48 12.71 -21.81
N ASN A 348 -11.71 12.58 -21.30
CA ASN A 348 -12.33 13.53 -20.39
C ASN A 348 -12.98 12.74 -19.26
N ALA A 349 -12.51 12.94 -18.03
CA ALA A 349 -13.01 12.27 -16.82
C ALA A 349 -14.23 12.96 -16.19
N GLY A 350 -14.67 14.10 -16.73
CA GLY A 350 -15.80 14.89 -16.24
C GLY A 350 -15.51 15.78 -15.02
N VAL A 351 -14.29 15.72 -14.49
CA VAL A 351 -13.82 16.48 -13.34
C VAL A 351 -12.31 16.70 -13.44
N ASN A 352 -11.80 17.79 -12.86
CA ASN A 352 -10.37 18.01 -12.65
C ASN A 352 -10.08 17.86 -11.16
N VAL A 353 -9.26 16.89 -10.80
CA VAL A 353 -8.84 16.66 -9.42
C VAL A 353 -7.36 16.97 -9.30
N ASP A 354 -7.01 18.01 -8.55
CA ASP A 354 -5.62 18.37 -8.29
C ASP A 354 -4.99 17.39 -7.31
N ASN A 355 -3.67 17.16 -7.42
CA ASN A 355 -2.94 16.43 -6.38
C ASN A 355 -2.85 17.30 -5.13
N GLN A 356 -3.31 16.78 -3.99
CA GLN A 356 -3.22 17.43 -2.69
C GLN A 356 -2.09 16.81 -1.87
N PHE A 357 -1.41 17.66 -1.09
CA PHE A 357 -0.40 17.26 -0.12
C PHE A 357 -0.75 17.86 1.23
N LEU A 358 -0.79 17.03 2.27
CA LEU A 358 -0.94 17.48 3.65
C LEU A 358 0.35 17.18 4.42
N VAL A 359 0.69 18.10 5.31
CA VAL A 359 1.86 17.97 6.18
C VAL A 359 1.43 18.23 7.61
N PHE A 360 1.65 17.25 8.47
CA PHE A 360 1.34 17.31 9.89
C PHE A 360 2.63 17.33 10.69
N GLN A 361 2.70 18.12 11.75
CA GLN A 361 3.73 17.97 12.76
C GLN A 361 3.22 17.01 13.84
N VAL A 362 3.92 15.91 14.05
CA VAL A 362 3.56 14.84 14.99
C VAL A 362 4.71 14.57 15.95
N THR A 363 4.40 14.24 17.20
CA THR A 363 5.40 13.85 18.20
C THR A 363 5.45 12.32 18.29
N LEU A 364 6.62 11.73 17.99
CA LEU A 364 6.83 10.28 17.94
C LEU A 364 8.01 9.87 18.85
N PRO A 365 7.78 9.79 20.17
CA PRO A 365 8.86 9.58 21.15
C PRO A 365 9.48 8.17 21.12
N SER A 366 8.89 7.23 20.36
CA SER A 366 9.46 5.89 20.17
C SER A 366 10.49 5.83 19.04
N VAL A 367 10.61 6.88 18.22
CA VAL A 367 11.56 6.93 17.10
C VAL A 367 12.96 7.16 17.64
N SER A 368 13.87 6.23 17.34
CA SER A 368 15.28 6.37 17.69
C SER A 368 15.89 7.59 16.98
N PRO A 369 16.62 8.48 17.67
CA PRO A 369 17.21 9.66 17.05
C PRO A 369 18.09 9.31 15.84
N GLY A 370 17.84 9.97 14.71
CA GLY A 370 18.65 9.81 13.48
C GLY A 370 18.16 8.73 12.51
N THR A 371 17.24 7.85 12.90
CA THR A 371 16.78 6.76 12.00
C THR A 371 16.01 7.27 10.79
N ILE A 372 15.14 8.27 10.98
CA ILE A 372 14.39 8.90 9.89
C ILE A 372 15.34 9.65 8.95
N GLN A 373 16.30 10.40 9.50
CA GLN A 373 17.36 11.06 8.72
C GLN A 373 18.11 10.05 7.83
N GLN A 374 18.53 8.94 8.42
CA GLN A 374 19.21 7.87 7.71
C GLN A 374 18.35 7.26 6.61
N ALA A 375 17.06 7.03 6.87
CA ALA A 375 16.12 6.46 5.91
C ALA A 375 15.93 7.36 4.67
N ILE A 376 15.86 8.68 4.86
CA ILE A 376 15.75 9.65 3.75
C ILE A 376 17.11 10.09 3.20
N GLY A 377 18.21 9.58 3.78
CA GLY A 377 19.58 9.74 3.30
C GLY A 377 20.16 11.13 3.49
N ILE A 378 19.90 11.76 4.64
CA ILE A 378 20.47 13.06 5.06
C ILE A 378 21.35 12.94 6.31
#